data_AF-A0A7Y2GZU3-F1
#
_entry.id   AF-A0A7Y2GZU3-F1
#
_cell.length_a   1.000
_cell.length_b   1.000
_cell.length_c   1.000
_cell.angle_alpha   90.00
_cell.angle_beta   90.00
_cell.angle_gamma   90.00
#
_symmetry.space_group_name_H-M   'P 1'
#
loop_
_entity.id
_entity.type
_entity.pdbx_description
1 polymer ?
#
loop_
_entity_poly.entity_id
_entity_poly.type
_entity_poly.pdbx_seq_one_letter_code
_entity_poly.pdbx_strand_id
1 'polypeptide(L)'
;MKEAGHPIRTTLICPYFIDTGMFAGVRSWFPLLPVLSTDRVADRIIKAVARKRRRLLMPRLVYLVFPLRLLPVGLFDGLARLLGVTGAMRGFRGREPNR
;
A
#
# COMPACT_ATOMS: atom_id res chain seq x y z
N MET A 1 11.94 -11.19 20.83
CA MET A 1 11.86 -12.35 19.91
C MET A 1 13.23 -12.86 19.48
N LYS A 2 14.05 -12.07 18.76
CA LYS A 2 15.45 -12.45 18.47
C LYS A 2 16.34 -12.48 19.71
N GLU A 3 16.16 -11.52 20.60
CA GLU A 3 16.90 -11.45 21.88
C GLU A 3 16.54 -12.60 22.84
N ALA A 4 15.38 -13.22 22.66
CA ALA A 4 14.95 -14.41 23.42
C ALA A 4 15.41 -15.73 22.76
N GLY A 5 16.26 -15.68 21.73
CA GLY A 5 16.79 -16.89 21.05
C GLY A 5 15.81 -17.63 20.12
N HIS A 6 14.56 -17.17 19.98
CA HIS A 6 13.58 -17.87 19.15
C HIS A 6 13.82 -17.63 17.65
N PRO A 7 13.81 -18.67 16.79
CA PRO A 7 14.06 -18.57 15.35
C PRO A 7 12.85 -18.04 14.55
N ILE A 8 12.02 -17.19 15.16
CA ILE A 8 10.79 -16.67 14.56
C ILE A 8 11.12 -15.45 13.70
N ARG A 9 10.64 -15.46 12.46
CA ARG A 9 10.79 -14.35 11.50
C ARG A 9 9.44 -13.73 11.21
N THR A 10 9.37 -12.40 11.32
CA THR A 10 8.18 -11.61 10.98
C THR A 10 8.39 -10.89 9.66
N THR A 11 7.32 -10.75 8.88
CA THR A 11 7.31 -10.03 7.60
C THR A 11 6.25 -8.94 7.66
N LEU A 12 6.66 -7.69 7.52
CA LEU A 12 5.73 -6.55 7.43
C LEU A 12 5.20 -6.43 6.00
N ILE A 13 3.88 -6.51 5.81
CA ILE A 13 3.22 -6.32 4.51
C ILE A 13 2.52 -4.96 4.53
N CYS A 14 2.85 -4.10 3.57
CA CYS A 14 2.23 -2.78 3.41
C CYS A 14 1.73 -2.62 1.96
N PRO A 15 0.53 -3.13 1.65
CA PRO A 15 -0.10 -2.90 0.37
C PRO A 15 -0.77 -1.51 0.35
N TYR A 16 -0.87 -0.94 -0.85
CA TYR A 16 -1.70 0.22 -1.14
C TYR A 16 -3.16 -0.24 -1.29
N PHE A 17 -3.92 0.28 -2.26
CA PHE A 17 -5.28 -0.21 -2.50
C PHE A 17 -5.29 -1.61 -3.09
N ILE A 18 -6.05 -2.51 -2.47
CA ILE A 18 -6.32 -3.87 -2.97
C ILE A 18 -7.79 -3.94 -3.36
N ASP A 19 -8.08 -4.53 -4.52
CA ASP A 19 -9.42 -4.78 -5.00
C ASP A 19 -10.06 -6.01 -4.30
N THR A 20 -10.38 -5.85 -3.02
CA THR A 20 -11.06 -6.87 -2.20
C THR A 20 -12.58 -6.71 -2.18
N GLY A 21 -13.14 -5.80 -2.98
CA GLY A 21 -14.54 -5.37 -2.89
C GLY A 21 -14.87 -4.49 -1.67
N MET A 22 -13.92 -4.28 -0.74
CA MET A 22 -14.07 -3.32 0.39
C MET A 22 -13.97 -1.86 -0.07
N PHE A 23 -13.32 -1.62 -1.22
CA PHE A 23 -13.04 -0.29 -1.78
C PHE A 23 -13.74 -0.06 -3.13
N ALA A 24 -14.98 -0.55 -3.26
CA ALA A 24 -15.78 -0.35 -4.47
C ALA A 24 -15.89 1.15 -4.80
N GLY A 25 -15.41 1.56 -5.98
CA GLY A 25 -15.41 2.95 -6.46
C GLY A 25 -14.11 3.73 -6.24
N VAL A 26 -13.10 3.17 -5.56
CA VAL A 26 -11.78 3.80 -5.47
C VAL A 26 -11.05 3.66 -6.81
N ARG A 27 -11.03 4.74 -7.59
CA ARG A 27 -10.21 4.85 -8.79
C ARG A 27 -8.94 5.61 -8.44
N SER A 28 -7.78 4.96 -8.57
CA SER A 28 -6.51 5.68 -8.61
C SER A 28 -6.48 6.52 -9.89
N TRP A 29 -6.60 7.84 -9.75
CA TRP A 29 -6.48 8.76 -10.90
C TRP A 29 -5.08 8.71 -11.53
N PHE A 30 -4.08 8.25 -10.76
CA PHE A 30 -2.69 8.17 -11.20
C PHE A 30 -2.35 6.77 -11.74
N PRO A 31 -1.91 6.63 -13.01
CA PRO A 31 -1.65 5.33 -13.65
C PRO A 31 -0.52 4.54 -13.00
N LEU A 32 0.36 5.22 -12.26
CA LEU A 32 1.51 4.63 -11.56
C LEU A 32 1.16 4.05 -10.17
N LEU A 33 -0.04 4.31 -9.65
CA LEU A 33 -0.53 3.78 -8.37
C LEU A 33 -1.81 2.95 -8.57
N PRO A 34 -1.79 1.91 -9.42
CA PRO A 34 -2.99 1.13 -9.72
C PRO A 34 -3.50 0.40 -8.48
N VAL A 35 -4.83 0.20 -8.43
CA VAL A 35 -5.44 -0.75 -7.50
C VAL A 35 -4.90 -2.14 -7.80
N LEU A 36 -4.41 -2.84 -6.77
CA LEU A 36 -3.81 -4.16 -6.93
C LEU A 36 -4.88 -5.24 -6.88
N SER A 37 -4.83 -6.18 -7.83
CA SER A 37 -5.66 -7.39 -7.81
C SER A 37 -5.31 -8.27 -6.60
N THR A 38 -6.33 -8.75 -5.89
CA THR A 38 -6.18 -9.57 -4.68
C THR A 38 -5.28 -10.80 -4.91
N ASP A 39 -5.46 -11.52 -6.02
CA ASP A 39 -4.66 -12.73 -6.33
C ASP A 39 -3.16 -12.42 -6.40
N ARG A 40 -2.78 -11.36 -7.13
CA ARG A 40 -1.36 -10.96 -7.25
C ARG A 40 -0.76 -10.49 -5.92
N VAL A 41 -1.58 -9.90 -5.04
CA VAL A 41 -1.12 -9.47 -3.70
C VAL A 41 -0.89 -10.69 -2.82
N ALA A 42 -1.84 -11.62 -2.76
CA ALA A 42 -1.71 -12.87 -2.02
C ALA A 42 -0.45 -13.63 -2.44
N ASP A 43 -0.25 -13.79 -3.75
CA ASP A 43 0.91 -14.46 -4.33
C ASP A 43 2.25 -13.84 -3.89
N ARG A 44 2.31 -12.51 -3.87
CA ARG A 44 3.51 -11.77 -3.44
C ARG A 44 3.74 -11.86 -1.94
N ILE A 45 2.69 -11.88 -1.13
CA ILE A 45 2.78 -12.07 0.32
C ILE A 45 3.39 -13.44 0.61
N ILE A 46 2.84 -14.52 0.03
CA ILE A 46 3.35 -15.88 0.22
C ILE A 46 4.81 -15.99 -0.20
N LYS A 47 5.17 -15.44 -1.38
CA LYS A 47 6.56 -15.40 -1.86
C LYS A 47 7.49 -14.60 -0.92
N ALA A 48 7.02 -13.51 -0.32
CA ALA A 48 7.82 -12.71 0.61
C ALA A 48 8.07 -13.42 1.94
N VAL A 49 7.06 -14.11 2.47
CA VAL A 49 7.16 -14.95 3.67
C VAL A 49 8.13 -16.10 3.43
N ALA A 50 7.98 -16.84 2.32
CA ALA A 50 8.87 -17.93 1.94
C ALA A 50 10.33 -17.47 1.79
N ARG A 51 10.55 -16.28 1.23
CA ARG A 51 11.87 -15.65 1.09
C ARG A 51 12.38 -14.99 2.36
N LYS A 52 11.65 -15.10 3.48
CA LYS A 52 12.01 -14.53 4.79
C LYS A 52 12.34 -13.02 4.70
N ARG A 53 11.62 -12.29 3.83
CA ARG A 53 11.77 -10.84 3.65
C ARG A 53 11.28 -10.13 4.92
N ARG A 54 11.96 -9.07 5.37
CA ARG A 54 11.51 -8.32 6.55
C ARG A 54 10.33 -7.39 6.26
N ARG A 55 10.29 -6.81 5.05
CA ARG A 55 9.27 -5.84 4.64
C ARG A 55 8.92 -6.02 3.16
N LEU A 56 7.64 -5.87 2.83
CA LEU A 56 7.11 -5.87 1.47
C LEU A 56 6.17 -4.67 1.31
N LEU A 57 6.60 -3.64 0.59
CA LEU A 57 5.72 -2.51 0.21
C LEU A 57 5.23 -2.70 -1.23
N MET A 58 3.94 -2.47 -1.46
CA MET A 58 3.30 -2.67 -2.77
C MET A 58 2.34 -1.50 -3.07
N PRO A 59 2.39 -0.87 -4.27
CA PRO A 59 3.34 -1.10 -5.36
C PRO A 59 4.77 -0.65 -4.99
N ARG A 60 5.79 -1.09 -5.75
CA ARG A 60 7.20 -0.74 -5.49
C ARG A 60 7.44 0.77 -5.44
N LEU A 61 6.58 1.55 -6.11
CA LEU A 61 6.61 3.00 -6.08
C LEU A 61 6.46 3.59 -4.67
N VAL A 62 5.78 2.90 -3.74
CA VAL A 62 5.64 3.34 -2.34
C VAL A 62 7.00 3.42 -1.64
N TYR A 63 8.02 2.67 -2.09
CA TYR A 63 9.37 2.84 -1.57
C TYR A 63 9.97 4.23 -1.86
N LEU A 64 9.50 4.94 -2.88
CA LEU A 64 9.93 6.32 -3.15
C LEU A 64 9.44 7.31 -2.09
N VAL A 65 8.47 6.94 -1.26
CA VAL A 65 8.03 7.79 -0.14
C VAL A 65 9.14 7.98 0.89
N PHE A 66 10.04 7.00 1.07
CA PHE A 66 11.15 7.13 2.01
C PHE A 66 12.10 8.28 1.67
N PRO A 67 12.64 8.39 0.43
CA PRO A 67 13.43 9.56 0.04
C PRO A 67 12.56 10.82 -0.08
N LEU A 68 11.29 10.71 -0.51
CA LEU A 68 10.40 11.89 -0.58
C LEU A 68 10.17 12.56 0.77
N ARG A 69 10.27 11.80 1.86
CA ARG A 69 10.10 12.30 3.23
C ARG A 69 11.26 13.18 3.71
N LEU A 70 12.39 13.20 2.99
CA LEU A 70 13.47 14.16 3.25
C LEU A 70 13.18 15.55 2.66
N LEU A 71 12.20 15.68 1.75
CA LEU A 71 11.85 16.97 1.19
C LEU A 71 11.07 17.84 2.19
N PRO A 72 11.16 19.18 2.06
CA PRO A 72 10.33 20.11 2.81
C PRO A 72 8.84 19.80 2.60
N VAL A 73 8.05 19.96 3.67
CA VAL A 73 6.63 19.58 3.72
C VAL A 73 5.82 20.20 2.56
N GLY A 74 6.11 21.44 2.17
CA GLY A 74 5.43 22.11 1.06
C GLY A 74 5.66 21.45 -0.31
N LEU A 75 6.89 20.96 -0.57
CA LEU A 75 7.19 20.27 -1.83
C LEU A 75 6.57 18.89 -1.88
N PHE A 76 6.57 18.18 -0.74
CA PHE A 76 5.88 16.91 -0.60
C PHE A 76 4.36 17.06 -0.80
N ASP A 77 3.74 18.10 -0.22
CA ASP A 77 2.30 18.34 -0.38
C ASP A 77 1.93 18.70 -1.83
N GLY A 78 2.77 19.48 -2.51
CA GLY A 78 2.63 19.75 -3.95
C GLY A 78 2.70 18.48 -4.81
N LEU A 79 3.68 17.61 -4.55
CA LEU A 79 3.80 16.30 -5.19
C LEU A 79 2.61 15.40 -4.90
N ALA A 80 2.15 15.33 -3.65
CA ALA A 80 1.00 14.52 -3.26
C ALA A 80 -0.29 14.96 -3.96
N ARG A 81 -0.47 16.28 -4.15
CA ARG A 81 -1.58 16.87 -4.92
C ARG A 81 -1.45 16.56 -6.42
N LEU A 82 -0.25 16.68 -7.00
CA LEU A 82 0.00 16.37 -8.41
C LEU A 82 -0.24 14.89 -8.73
N LEU A 83 0.20 14.00 -7.84
CA LEU A 83 0.00 12.56 -7.92
C LEU A 83 -1.45 12.14 -7.60
N GLY A 84 -2.33 13.08 -7.25
CA GLY A 84 -3.74 12.83 -6.98
C GLY A 84 -4.00 11.95 -5.75
N VAL A 85 -3.01 11.76 -4.88
CA VAL A 85 -3.09 10.87 -3.71
C VAL A 85 -4.10 11.42 -2.70
N THR A 86 -4.13 12.74 -2.51
CA THR A 86 -5.09 13.45 -1.65
C THR A 86 -6.54 13.35 -2.14
N GLY A 87 -6.76 13.11 -3.44
CA GLY A 87 -8.09 12.97 -4.03
C GLY A 87 -8.55 11.51 -4.19
N ALA A 88 -7.67 10.53 -3.96
CA ALA A 88 -7.91 9.13 -4.31
C ALA A 88 -9.13 8.49 -3.61
N MET A 89 -9.52 9.01 -2.44
CA MET A 89 -10.69 8.54 -1.70
C MET A 89 -11.98 9.34 -1.93
N ARG A 90 -11.99 10.36 -2.79
CA ARG A 90 -13.20 11.19 -3.04
C ARG A 90 -14.39 10.41 -3.58
N GLY A 91 -14.14 9.27 -4.24
CA GLY A 91 -15.18 8.39 -4.79
C GLY A 91 -15.46 7.13 -3.97
N PHE A 92 -14.89 7.00 -2.76
CA PHE A 92 -15.11 5.83 -1.93
C PHE A 92 -16.59 5.74 -1.53
N ARG A 93 -17.28 4.70 -2.01
CA ARG A 93 -18.62 4.34 -1.53
C ARG A 93 -18.47 3.26 -0.48
N GLY A 94 -18.79 3.59 0.76
CA GLY A 94 -18.87 2.62 1.85
C GLY A 94 -19.97 1.59 1.58
N ARG A 95 -20.00 0.50 2.34
CA ARG A 95 -21.10 -0.47 2.29
C ARG A 95 -22.35 0.19 2.87
N GLU A 96 -23.48 0.08 2.16
CA GLU A 96 -24.75 0.50 2.72
C GLU A 96 -25.08 -0.38 3.94
N PRO A 97 -25.65 0.20 5.02
CA PRO A 97 -26.13 -0.59 6.14
C PRO A 97 -27.25 -1.49 5.62
N ASN A 98 -27.11 -2.80 5.79
CA ASN A 98 -28.15 -3.76 5.47
C ASN A 98 -29.39 -3.42 6.30
N ARG A 99 -30.45 -2.92 5.64
CA ARG A 99 -31.77 -2.70 6.25
C ARG A 99 -32.59 -3.97 6.21
#